data_AF-A0A948BBJ8-F1
#
_entry.id   AF-A0A948BBJ8-F1
#
_cell.length_a   1.000
_cell.length_b   1.000
_cell.length_c   1.000
_cell.angle_alpha   90.00
_cell.angle_beta   90.00
_cell.angle_gamma   90.00
#
_symmetry.space_group_name_H-M   'P 1'
#
loop_
_entity.id
_entity.type
_entity.pdbx_description
1 polymer ?
#
loop_
_entity_poly.entity_id
_entity_poly.type
_entity_poly.pdbx_seq_one_letter_code
_entity_poly.pdbx_strand_id
1 'polypeptide(L)'
;MQTDPNAEIKIVPYQTPQLAVPIPGLSFSEPLRKGNKLSIDFIGEYFSSVYQWLIGASLTIAIVMVMIGGLQYVLSAGRGDAGEAKTRISNAVIGFVLLLGTYAILYTVNPELTLLRPVIVQQVASAPGLPFGEGEENSISGLAPPADLRNAAGANILNPKPAGSLITQEAAQAVEQAAGNLNGKNYGLYISSGFRSVEKQIALIRQNCQNEPGSATCNRKPNRPSTCILKNLDPKNCPHTTARAVDIWAAEKYEDKWIPCISQKECLGDLSACFANACQATLIAEMKAQGFCVLSSEPWHFEKPKMSTTCK
;
A
#
# COMPACT_ATOMS: atom_id res chain seq x y z
N MET A 1 -9.74 -22.65 -10.44
CA MET A 1 -8.54 -22.51 -9.60
C MET A 1 -8.91 -23.03 -8.22
N GLN A 2 -8.41 -24.21 -7.85
CA GLN A 2 -8.85 -24.93 -6.66
C GLN A 2 -7.93 -24.53 -5.51
N THR A 3 -8.47 -23.89 -4.47
CA THR A 3 -7.68 -23.50 -3.29
C THR A 3 -7.35 -24.75 -2.50
N ASP A 4 -6.06 -25.03 -2.30
CA ASP A 4 -5.60 -26.09 -1.41
C ASP A 4 -6.15 -25.85 0.00
N PRO A 5 -6.99 -26.75 0.56
CA PRO A 5 -7.57 -26.57 1.88
C PRO A 5 -6.55 -26.72 3.02
N ASN A 6 -5.33 -27.21 2.73
CA ASN A 6 -4.28 -27.49 3.71
C ASN A 6 -3.09 -26.53 3.62
N ALA A 7 -3.20 -25.43 2.87
CA ALA A 7 -2.17 -24.39 2.84
C ALA A 7 -2.04 -23.75 4.24
N GLU A 8 -1.01 -24.16 4.99
CA GLU A 8 -0.76 -23.74 6.36
C GLU A 8 -0.60 -22.21 6.44
N ILE A 9 -1.65 -21.53 6.90
CA ILE A 9 -1.73 -20.07 6.85
C ILE A 9 -0.83 -19.49 7.94
N LYS A 10 0.41 -19.18 7.54
CA LYS A 10 1.42 -18.48 8.35
C LYS A 10 0.77 -17.32 9.08
N ILE A 11 0.85 -17.37 10.41
CA ILE A 11 0.33 -16.33 11.29
C ILE A 11 1.15 -15.08 11.02
N VAL A 12 0.55 -14.05 10.42
CA VAL A 12 1.15 -12.72 10.35
C VAL A 12 1.23 -12.20 11.79
N PRO A 13 2.42 -11.95 12.35
CA PRO A 13 2.52 -11.40 13.70
C PRO A 13 1.92 -10.00 13.69
N TYR A 14 0.93 -9.79 14.55
CA TYR A 14 0.39 -8.47 14.83
C TYR A 14 1.08 -7.91 16.08
N GLN A 15 1.29 -6.60 16.11
CA GLN A 15 1.78 -5.90 17.31
C GLN A 15 0.62 -5.12 17.90
N THR A 16 0.35 -5.31 19.19
CA THR A 16 -0.58 -4.46 19.93
C THR A 16 0.00 -3.04 20.05
N PRO A 17 -0.78 -1.97 19.82
CA PRO A 17 -0.27 -0.61 19.91
C PRO A 17 0.27 -0.32 21.32
N GLN A 18 1.51 0.15 21.40
CA GLN A 18 2.04 0.70 22.65
C GLN A 18 1.70 2.19 22.70
N LEU A 19 0.92 2.59 23.71
CA LEU A 19 0.55 3.98 23.91
C LEU A 19 1.63 4.70 24.71
N ALA A 20 1.98 5.93 24.27
CA ALA A 20 2.88 6.81 25.01
C ALA A 20 2.32 7.23 26.39
N VAL A 21 1.00 7.18 26.55
CA VAL A 21 0.28 7.41 27.81
C VAL A 21 -0.68 6.23 28.02
N PRO A 22 -0.59 5.48 29.14
CA PRO A 22 -1.52 4.39 29.42
C PRO A 22 -2.92 4.94 29.74
N ILE A 23 -3.94 4.38 29.11
CA ILE A 23 -5.34 4.73 29.38
C ILE A 23 -5.91 3.72 30.39
N PRO A 24 -6.38 4.15 31.57
CA PRO A 24 -6.97 3.23 32.55
C PRO A 24 -8.17 2.48 31.98
N GLY A 25 -8.19 1.16 32.16
CA GLY A 25 -9.27 0.28 31.67
C GLY A 25 -9.17 -0.10 30.19
N LEU A 26 -8.20 0.42 29.43
CA LEU A 26 -7.96 -0.03 28.06
C LEU A 26 -7.13 -1.33 28.04
N SER A 27 -7.69 -2.36 27.44
CA SER A 27 -6.96 -3.53 26.93
C SER A 27 -7.37 -3.74 25.48
N PHE A 28 -6.39 -3.88 24.59
CA PHE A 28 -6.65 -4.27 23.21
C PHE A 28 -7.00 -5.78 23.16
N SER A 29 -8.05 -6.16 22.42
CA SER A 29 -8.40 -7.57 22.21
C SER A 29 -7.47 -8.24 21.18
N GLU A 30 -7.49 -9.57 21.11
CA GLU A 30 -6.77 -10.27 20.03
C GLU A 30 -7.54 -10.13 18.70
N PRO A 31 -6.89 -9.71 17.59
CA PRO A 31 -7.51 -9.60 16.28
C PRO A 31 -8.20 -10.89 15.82
N LEU A 32 -9.50 -10.80 15.57
CA LEU A 32 -10.33 -11.95 15.19
C LEU A 32 -10.04 -12.38 13.74
N ARG A 33 -9.82 -13.68 13.53
CA ARG A 33 -9.47 -14.23 12.21
C ARG A 33 -10.62 -15.06 11.62
N LYS A 34 -11.03 -14.72 10.40
CA LYS A 34 -12.10 -15.42 9.65
C LYS A 34 -11.65 -15.71 8.23
N GLY A 35 -11.17 -16.94 7.99
CA GLY A 35 -10.56 -17.33 6.72
C GLY A 35 -9.27 -16.54 6.45
N ASN A 36 -9.23 -15.84 5.30
CA ASN A 36 -8.13 -14.95 4.91
C ASN A 36 -8.32 -13.48 5.35
N LYS A 37 -9.25 -13.20 6.27
CA LYS A 37 -9.48 -11.85 6.81
C LYS A 37 -9.10 -11.80 8.29
N LEU A 38 -8.40 -10.74 8.67
CA LEU A 38 -8.08 -10.36 10.04
C LEU A 38 -8.89 -9.11 10.39
N SER A 39 -9.65 -9.16 11.47
CA SER A 39 -10.45 -8.05 12.00
C SER A 39 -9.72 -7.44 13.19
N ILE A 40 -9.43 -6.14 13.14
CA ILE A 40 -8.67 -5.43 14.17
C ILE A 40 -9.53 -4.29 14.72
N ASP A 41 -9.88 -4.37 16.00
CA ASP A 41 -10.80 -3.42 16.66
C ASP A 41 -10.09 -2.31 17.46
N PHE A 42 -8.75 -2.30 17.49
CA PHE A 42 -7.91 -1.41 18.32
C PHE A 42 -8.32 0.07 18.34
N ILE A 43 -8.72 0.62 17.18
CA ILE A 43 -9.14 2.03 17.08
C ILE A 43 -10.47 2.26 17.81
N GLY A 44 -11.42 1.33 17.67
CA GLY A 44 -12.69 1.39 18.39
C GLY A 44 -12.52 1.22 19.88
N GLU A 45 -11.67 0.27 20.29
CA GLU A 45 -11.30 0.04 21.70
C GLU A 45 -10.65 1.29 22.31
N TYR A 46 -9.69 1.90 21.62
CA TYR A 46 -9.05 3.14 22.03
C TYR A 46 -10.07 4.26 22.27
N PHE A 47 -10.93 4.57 21.30
CA PHE A 47 -11.93 5.64 21.45
C PHE A 47 -12.96 5.32 22.55
N SER A 48 -13.39 4.06 22.66
CA SER A 48 -14.31 3.62 23.71
C SER A 48 -13.72 3.81 25.11
N SER A 49 -12.48 3.35 25.35
CA SER A 49 -11.82 3.51 26.65
C SER A 49 -11.45 4.96 26.96
N VAL A 50 -11.02 5.77 25.98
CA VAL A 50 -10.83 7.22 26.18
C VAL A 50 -12.13 7.88 26.61
N TYR A 51 -13.24 7.59 25.94
CA TYR A 51 -14.55 8.17 26.25
C TYR A 51 -15.05 7.76 27.64
N GLN A 52 -14.93 6.48 28.01
CA GLN A 52 -15.26 5.97 29.34
C GLN A 52 -14.41 6.64 30.44
N TRP A 53 -13.11 6.79 30.20
CA TRP A 53 -12.20 7.47 31.13
C TRP A 53 -12.53 8.97 31.27
N LEU A 54 -12.83 9.66 30.16
CA LEU A 54 -13.25 11.06 30.16
C LEU A 54 -14.54 11.29 30.93
N ILE A 55 -15.52 10.37 30.87
CA ILE A 55 -16.73 10.44 31.69
C ILE A 55 -16.37 10.39 33.19
N GLY A 56 -15.52 9.44 33.61
CA GLY A 56 -15.08 9.33 35.00
C GLY A 56 -14.34 10.57 35.48
N ALA A 57 -13.34 11.03 34.72
CA ALA A 57 -12.57 12.24 35.05
C ALA A 57 -13.46 13.50 35.12
N SER A 58 -14.36 13.67 34.13
CA SER A 58 -15.24 14.84 34.07
C SER A 58 -16.30 14.83 35.16
N LEU A 59 -16.81 13.66 35.56
CA LEU A 59 -17.70 13.52 36.71
C LEU A 59 -17.00 13.97 38.00
N THR A 60 -15.75 13.53 38.23
CA THR A 60 -14.97 13.96 39.40
C THR A 60 -14.75 15.48 39.41
N ILE A 61 -14.36 16.07 38.26
CA ILE A 61 -14.18 17.52 38.13
C ILE A 61 -15.51 18.26 38.36
N ALA A 62 -16.62 17.78 37.80
CA ALA A 62 -17.94 18.38 37.99
C ALA A 62 -18.36 18.39 39.46
N ILE A 63 -18.17 17.29 40.18
CA ILE A 63 -18.46 17.19 41.63
C ILE A 63 -17.63 18.23 42.41
N VAL A 64 -16.33 18.33 42.15
CA VAL A 64 -15.45 19.33 42.80
C VAL A 64 -15.90 20.77 42.50
N MET A 65 -16.22 21.08 41.25
CA MET A 65 -16.66 22.42 40.86
C MET A 65 -18.03 22.79 41.43
N VAL A 66 -18.94 21.82 41.57
CA VAL A 66 -20.23 21.98 42.26
C VAL A 66 -20.05 22.20 43.76
N MET A 67 -19.13 21.47 44.42
CA MET A 67 -18.82 21.71 45.83
C MET A 67 -18.22 23.11 46.07
N ILE A 68 -17.27 23.54 45.23
CA ILE A 68 -16.68 24.89 45.31
C ILE A 68 -17.75 25.96 45.09
N GLY A 69 -18.60 25.80 44.07
CA GLY A 69 -19.71 26.71 43.81
C GLY A 69 -20.76 26.72 44.93
N GLY A 70 -21.06 25.57 45.54
CA GLY A 70 -21.95 25.46 46.68
C GLY A 70 -21.42 26.19 47.92
N LEU A 71 -20.13 26.03 48.22
CA LEU A 71 -19.48 26.77 49.30
C LEU A 71 -19.45 28.29 49.03
N GLN A 72 -19.10 28.69 47.80
CA GLN A 72 -19.16 30.09 47.37
C GLN A 72 -20.57 30.67 47.51
N TYR A 73 -21.61 29.88 47.20
CA TYR A 73 -23.00 30.31 47.33
C TYR A 73 -23.39 30.54 48.80
N VAL A 74 -23.05 29.61 49.71
CA VAL A 74 -23.34 29.77 51.15
C VAL A 74 -22.57 30.95 51.76
N LEU A 75 -21.31 31.16 51.37
CA LEU A 75 -20.47 32.26 51.84
C LEU A 75 -20.74 33.61 51.15
N SER A 76 -21.61 33.66 50.14
CA SER A 76 -21.92 34.89 49.39
C SER A 76 -22.76 35.92 50.16
N ALA A 77 -23.37 35.50 51.28
CA ALA A 77 -24.16 36.34 52.19
C ALA A 77 -23.28 37.45 52.81
N GLY A 78 -23.22 38.59 52.13
CA GLY A 78 -22.44 39.77 52.51
C GLY A 78 -21.38 40.22 51.49
N ARG A 79 -21.11 39.46 50.42
CA ARG A 79 -20.15 39.84 49.35
C ARG A 79 -20.77 40.10 47.97
N GLY A 80 -21.92 39.49 47.67
CA GLY A 80 -22.61 39.65 46.38
C GLY A 80 -22.34 38.55 45.35
N ASP A 81 -21.37 37.66 45.61
CA ASP A 81 -20.87 36.63 44.68
C ASP A 81 -21.85 35.46 44.39
N ALA A 82 -23.12 35.58 44.83
CA ALA A 82 -24.14 34.55 44.70
C ALA A 82 -24.47 34.21 43.23
N GLY A 83 -24.33 35.19 42.33
CA GLY A 83 -24.49 35.00 40.89
C GLY A 83 -23.37 34.14 40.30
N GLU A 84 -22.12 34.48 40.57
CA GLU A 84 -20.95 33.73 40.09
C GLU A 84 -20.95 32.29 40.59
N ALA A 85 -21.32 32.08 41.85
CA ALA A 85 -21.46 30.76 42.44
C ALA A 85 -22.46 29.88 41.65
N LYS A 86 -23.62 30.44 41.29
CA LYS A 86 -24.63 29.76 40.45
C LYS A 86 -24.10 29.50 39.05
N THR A 87 -23.42 30.46 38.42
CA THR A 87 -22.80 30.28 37.10
C THR A 87 -21.74 29.17 37.11
N ARG A 88 -20.92 29.08 38.16
CA ARG A 88 -19.93 28.01 38.33
C ARG A 88 -20.59 26.62 38.42
N ILE A 89 -21.64 26.48 39.23
CA ILE A 89 -22.42 25.23 39.34
C ILE A 89 -23.05 24.88 37.98
N SER A 90 -23.72 25.86 37.35
CA SER A 90 -24.41 25.66 36.07
C SER A 90 -23.45 25.24 34.96
N ASN A 91 -22.30 25.89 34.82
CA ASN A 91 -21.28 25.55 33.82
C ASN A 91 -20.71 24.14 34.04
N ALA A 92 -20.48 23.73 35.28
CA ALA A 92 -20.01 22.38 35.60
C ALA A 92 -21.03 21.31 35.20
N VAL A 93 -22.32 21.54 35.51
CA VAL A 93 -23.42 20.62 35.12
C VAL A 93 -23.62 20.60 33.61
N ILE A 94 -23.65 21.77 32.95
CA ILE A 94 -23.83 21.86 31.49
C ILE A 94 -22.67 21.17 30.77
N GLY A 95 -21.42 21.39 31.17
CA GLY A 95 -20.26 20.73 30.57
C GLY A 95 -20.32 19.20 30.69
N PHE A 96 -20.74 18.68 31.85
CA PHE A 96 -20.91 17.24 32.04
C PHE A 96 -22.08 16.66 31.24
N VAL A 97 -23.22 17.37 31.17
CA VAL A 97 -24.38 16.99 30.35
C VAL A 97 -24.04 17.00 28.85
N LEU A 98 -23.25 17.97 28.37
CA LEU A 98 -22.78 18.01 26.99
C LEU A 98 -21.85 16.84 26.66
N LEU A 99 -20.96 16.45 27.59
CA LEU A 99 -20.11 15.27 27.41
C LEU A 99 -20.96 14.00 27.28
N LEU A 100 -21.91 13.76 28.20
CA LEU A 100 -22.84 12.63 28.12
C LEU A 100 -23.71 12.66 26.85
N GLY A 101 -24.14 13.85 26.45
CA GLY A 101 -24.93 14.09 25.23
C GLY A 101 -24.13 13.98 23.93
N THR A 102 -22.80 13.86 23.97
CA THR A 102 -21.95 13.82 22.77
C THR A 102 -22.29 12.62 21.89
N TYR A 103 -22.58 11.46 22.47
CA TYR A 103 -23.09 10.30 21.72
C TYR A 103 -24.42 10.61 21.00
N ALA A 104 -25.37 11.23 21.70
CA ALA A 104 -26.68 11.56 21.13
C ALA A 104 -26.56 12.57 19.98
N ILE A 105 -25.72 13.59 20.14
CA ILE A 105 -25.43 14.59 19.09
C ILE A 105 -24.81 13.90 17.85
N LEU A 106 -23.77 13.09 18.03
CA LEU A 106 -23.12 12.37 16.93
C LEU A 106 -24.10 11.43 16.22
N TYR A 107 -24.87 10.64 16.98
CA TYR A 107 -25.86 9.71 16.44
C TYR A 107 -26.97 10.43 15.66
N THR A 108 -27.48 11.56 16.16
CA THR A 108 -28.53 12.35 15.49
C THR A 108 -28.02 13.04 14.22
N VAL A 109 -26.76 13.49 14.18
CA VAL A 109 -26.16 14.10 12.99
C VAL A 109 -25.85 13.05 11.93
N ASN A 110 -25.20 11.95 12.31
CA ASN A 110 -24.97 10.79 11.46
C ASN A 110 -24.61 9.55 12.30
N PRO A 111 -25.43 8.48 12.29
CA PRO A 111 -25.17 7.27 13.08
C PRO A 111 -23.84 6.57 12.72
N GLU A 112 -23.31 6.77 11.51
CA GLU A 112 -21.99 6.26 11.11
C GLU A 112 -20.83 6.84 11.94
N LEU A 113 -21.01 8.00 12.56
CA LEU A 113 -20.01 8.59 13.48
C LEU A 113 -19.92 7.84 14.82
N THR A 114 -20.91 7.01 15.14
CA THR A 114 -20.92 6.15 16.34
C THR A 114 -20.57 4.69 16.02
N LEU A 115 -20.54 4.31 14.75
CA LEU A 115 -20.18 2.97 14.29
C LEU A 115 -18.65 2.84 14.19
N LEU A 116 -18.04 2.44 15.32
CA LEU A 116 -16.62 2.11 15.41
C LEU A 116 -16.35 0.77 14.68
N ARG A 117 -16.18 0.84 13.36
CA ARG A 117 -16.00 -0.34 12.49
C ARG A 117 -14.59 -0.96 12.65
N PRO A 118 -14.45 -2.30 12.69
CA PRO A 118 -13.15 -2.97 12.64
C PRO A 118 -12.36 -2.61 11.39
N VAL A 119 -11.03 -2.52 11.52
CA VAL A 119 -10.12 -2.53 10.39
C VAL A 119 -9.99 -3.97 9.90
N ILE A 120 -10.60 -4.26 8.76
CA ILE A 120 -10.53 -5.59 8.13
C ILE A 120 -9.36 -5.63 7.15
N VAL A 121 -8.29 -6.33 7.52
CA VAL A 121 -7.14 -6.58 6.66
C VAL A 121 -7.29 -7.94 5.98
N GLN A 122 -7.22 -7.97 4.65
CA GLN A 122 -7.15 -9.24 3.93
C GLN A 122 -5.70 -9.74 3.91
N GLN A 123 -5.45 -10.92 4.48
CA GLN A 123 -4.19 -11.63 4.35
C GLN A 123 -4.05 -12.11 2.89
N VAL A 124 -3.28 -11.34 2.12
CA VAL A 124 -2.69 -11.82 0.88
C VAL A 124 -1.54 -12.76 1.22
N ALA A 125 -1.41 -13.86 0.48
CA ALA A 125 -0.23 -14.71 0.62
C ALA A 125 1.03 -13.88 0.33
N SER A 126 2.05 -14.00 1.17
CA SER A 126 3.31 -13.26 1.02
C SER A 126 4.05 -13.69 -0.24
N ALA A 127 3.73 -13.04 -1.36
CA ALA A 127 4.61 -13.03 -2.52
C ALA A 127 5.97 -12.43 -2.09
N PRO A 128 7.11 -13.08 -2.39
CA PRO A 128 8.42 -12.50 -2.09
C PRO A 128 8.58 -11.22 -2.90
N GLY A 129 8.44 -10.05 -2.24
CA GLY A 129 8.56 -8.74 -2.87
C GLY A 129 7.33 -8.24 -3.67
N LEU A 130 7.15 -6.95 -3.95
CA LEU A 130 7.91 -5.72 -3.69
C LEU A 130 6.93 -4.53 -3.66
N PRO A 131 7.31 -3.37 -3.09
CA PRO A 131 6.60 -2.09 -3.30
C PRO A 131 7.12 -1.40 -4.57
N PHE A 132 6.36 -1.44 -5.68
CA PHE A 132 6.90 -1.11 -7.02
C PHE A 132 6.07 -0.14 -7.86
N GLY A 133 6.78 0.70 -8.64
CA GLY A 133 6.33 1.23 -9.93
C GLY A 133 6.84 2.65 -10.24
N GLU A 134 8.12 2.77 -10.66
CA GLU A 134 8.89 3.99 -11.04
C GLU A 134 9.88 3.65 -12.16
N GLY A 135 9.90 4.25 -13.35
CA GLY A 135 8.84 4.96 -14.09
C GLY A 135 9.32 6.15 -14.96
N GLU A 136 8.88 6.27 -16.23
CA GLU A 136 9.26 7.40 -17.12
C GLU A 136 8.15 7.84 -18.12
N GLU A 137 8.33 9.03 -18.71
CA GLU A 137 7.48 9.59 -19.78
C GLU A 137 8.00 9.22 -21.18
N ASN A 138 7.11 8.84 -22.10
CA ASN A 138 7.09 9.24 -23.53
C ASN A 138 5.90 8.57 -24.25
N SER A 139 5.47 9.10 -25.39
CA SER A 139 4.20 8.72 -26.04
C SER A 139 4.35 7.93 -27.36
N ILE A 140 3.26 7.23 -27.73
CA ILE A 140 2.88 6.67 -29.05
C ILE A 140 3.56 5.36 -29.53
N SER A 141 2.82 4.22 -29.52
CA SER A 141 2.24 3.59 -30.74
C SER A 141 1.97 2.09 -30.60
N GLY A 142 0.79 1.63 -31.06
CA GLY A 142 0.63 0.24 -31.53
C GLY A 142 -0.16 -0.74 -30.63
N LEU A 143 -1.36 -1.09 -31.14
CA LEU A 143 -2.14 -2.31 -30.87
C LEU A 143 -2.73 -2.54 -29.46
N ALA A 144 -3.94 -3.11 -29.44
CA ALA A 144 -4.54 -3.72 -28.27
C ALA A 144 -3.73 -4.97 -27.85
N PRO A 145 -3.81 -5.43 -26.58
CA PRO A 145 -3.14 -6.66 -26.16
C PRO A 145 -3.49 -7.82 -27.11
N PRO A 146 -2.49 -8.56 -27.64
CA PRO A 146 -2.74 -9.72 -28.47
C PRO A 146 -3.63 -10.75 -27.77
N ALA A 147 -4.39 -11.54 -28.53
CA ALA A 147 -5.18 -12.65 -27.99
C ALA A 147 -4.30 -13.70 -27.28
N ASP A 148 -3.03 -13.80 -27.69
CA ASP A 148 -2.07 -14.80 -27.24
C ASP A 148 -1.15 -14.26 -26.13
N LEU A 149 -1.73 -13.97 -24.96
CA LEU A 149 -0.97 -13.66 -23.75
C LEU A 149 -0.73 -14.92 -22.91
N ARG A 150 0.49 -15.09 -22.41
CA ARG A 150 0.84 -16.16 -21.47
C ARG A 150 1.92 -15.72 -20.48
N ASN A 151 2.14 -16.56 -19.46
CA ASN A 151 3.33 -16.46 -18.63
C ASN A 151 4.50 -17.19 -19.32
N ALA A 152 5.71 -16.66 -19.15
CA ALA A 152 6.93 -17.41 -19.35
C ALA A 152 7.12 -18.45 -18.23
N ALA A 153 7.64 -19.63 -18.54
CA ALA A 153 7.82 -20.75 -17.62
C ALA A 153 9.14 -21.49 -17.83
N GLY A 154 9.87 -21.76 -16.76
CA GLY A 154 11.16 -22.44 -16.79
C GLY A 154 11.67 -22.73 -15.37
N ALA A 155 12.60 -23.67 -15.23
CA ALA A 155 13.08 -24.14 -13.92
C ALA A 155 13.80 -23.05 -13.07
N ASN A 156 14.31 -22.00 -13.73
CA ASN A 156 14.96 -20.84 -13.13
C ASN A 156 14.15 -19.53 -13.35
N ILE A 157 12.85 -19.63 -13.68
CA ILE A 157 11.93 -18.49 -13.80
C ILE A 157 11.05 -18.41 -12.56
N LEU A 158 11.20 -17.33 -11.79
CA LEU A 158 10.32 -17.00 -10.68
C LEU A 158 9.23 -16.03 -11.12
N ASN A 159 7.98 -16.41 -10.90
CA ASN A 159 6.83 -15.56 -11.21
C ASN A 159 5.79 -15.68 -10.09
N PRO A 160 5.95 -14.92 -8.98
CA PRO A 160 5.04 -14.99 -7.84
C PRO A 160 3.68 -14.32 -8.08
N LYS A 161 3.48 -13.67 -9.23
CA LYS A 161 2.23 -12.97 -9.60
C LYS A 161 1.77 -13.30 -11.03
N PRO A 162 1.48 -14.58 -11.39
CA PRO A 162 1.23 -14.98 -12.78
C PRO A 162 0.08 -14.24 -13.50
N ALA A 163 -0.91 -13.73 -12.76
CA ALA A 163 -1.99 -12.92 -13.34
C ALA A 163 -1.55 -11.49 -13.72
N GLY A 164 -0.47 -10.98 -13.13
CA GLY A 164 0.09 -9.65 -13.40
C GLY A 164 1.39 -9.66 -14.21
N SER A 165 1.81 -10.84 -14.69
CA SER A 165 3.06 -11.10 -15.42
C SER A 165 2.82 -11.65 -16.84
N LEU A 166 1.57 -11.60 -17.31
CA LEU A 166 1.20 -12.02 -18.66
C LEU A 166 1.89 -11.15 -19.71
N ILE A 167 2.47 -11.76 -20.73
CA ILE A 167 3.15 -11.09 -21.84
C ILE A 167 2.79 -11.80 -23.15
N THR A 168 3.08 -11.18 -24.29
CA THR A 168 2.83 -11.83 -25.59
C THR A 168 3.56 -13.17 -25.71
N GLN A 169 2.98 -14.12 -26.46
CA GLN A 169 3.59 -15.43 -26.68
C GLN A 169 5.04 -15.35 -27.19
N GLU A 170 5.34 -14.41 -28.09
CA GLU A 170 6.68 -14.11 -28.61
C GLU A 170 7.63 -13.65 -27.49
N ALA A 171 7.20 -12.70 -26.66
CA ALA A 171 7.97 -12.24 -25.51
C ALA A 171 8.19 -13.35 -24.47
N ALA A 172 7.20 -14.20 -24.22
CA ALA A 172 7.35 -15.33 -23.32
C ALA A 172 8.36 -16.38 -23.84
N GLN A 173 8.34 -16.70 -25.13
CA GLN A 173 9.33 -17.58 -25.75
C GLN A 173 10.74 -16.99 -25.69
N ALA A 174 10.88 -15.68 -25.89
CA ALA A 174 12.15 -14.96 -25.78
C ALA A 174 12.69 -14.93 -24.33
N VAL A 175 11.82 -14.70 -23.33
CA VAL A 175 12.20 -14.79 -21.90
C VAL A 175 12.63 -16.21 -21.52
N GLU A 176 11.98 -17.24 -22.05
CA GLU A 176 12.34 -18.65 -21.80
C GLU A 176 13.69 -19.02 -22.39
N GLN A 177 14.03 -18.50 -23.57
CA GLN A 177 15.36 -18.67 -24.16
C GLN A 177 16.44 -17.93 -23.37
N ALA A 178 16.17 -16.69 -22.92
CA ALA A 178 17.06 -15.95 -22.02
C ALA A 178 17.28 -16.71 -20.69
N ALA A 179 16.21 -17.27 -20.11
CA ALA A 179 16.29 -18.09 -18.91
C ALA A 179 17.14 -19.35 -19.12
N GLY A 180 17.00 -20.04 -20.26
CA GLY A 180 17.84 -21.19 -20.63
C GLY A 180 19.33 -20.85 -20.64
N ASN A 181 19.69 -19.74 -21.28
CA ASN A 181 21.08 -19.25 -21.33
C ASN A 181 21.61 -18.82 -19.95
N LEU A 182 20.77 -18.15 -19.14
CA LEU A 182 21.11 -17.77 -17.77
C LEU A 182 21.35 -18.98 -16.88
N ASN A 183 20.58 -20.06 -17.05
CA ASN A 183 20.75 -21.29 -16.26
C ASN A 183 22.15 -21.90 -16.47
N GLY A 184 22.67 -21.86 -17.71
CA GLY A 184 24.05 -22.26 -18.02
C GLY A 184 25.14 -21.38 -17.38
N LYS A 185 24.77 -20.23 -16.83
CA LYS A 185 25.63 -19.30 -16.08
C LYS A 185 25.36 -19.30 -14.57
N ASN A 186 24.58 -20.26 -14.07
CA ASN A 186 24.07 -20.35 -12.69
C ASN A 186 23.15 -19.19 -12.26
N TYR A 187 22.53 -18.51 -13.23
CA TYR A 187 21.56 -17.44 -12.99
C TYR A 187 20.12 -17.87 -13.32
N GLY A 188 19.19 -17.22 -12.63
CA GLY A 188 17.76 -17.27 -12.89
C GLY A 188 17.20 -15.89 -13.16
N LEU A 189 15.88 -15.80 -13.26
CA LEU A 189 15.19 -14.52 -13.38
C LEU A 189 13.91 -14.48 -12.55
N TYR A 190 13.54 -13.30 -12.10
CA TYR A 190 12.34 -13.00 -11.31
C TYR A 190 11.47 -12.01 -12.10
N ILE A 191 10.31 -12.46 -12.55
CA ILE A 191 9.32 -11.66 -13.26
C ILE A 191 8.41 -11.00 -12.22
N SER A 192 8.47 -9.67 -12.18
CA SER A 192 7.77 -8.86 -11.18
C SER A 192 6.47 -8.24 -11.68
N SER A 193 6.37 -7.97 -12.98
CA SER A 193 5.22 -7.33 -13.64
C SER A 193 5.30 -7.51 -15.17
N GLY A 194 4.15 -7.49 -15.83
CA GLY A 194 3.98 -7.60 -17.28
C GLY A 194 2.74 -6.83 -17.71
N PHE A 195 1.76 -7.50 -18.30
CA PHE A 195 0.48 -6.89 -18.69
C PHE A 195 -0.26 -6.27 -17.50
N ARG A 196 -0.92 -5.15 -17.79
CA ARG A 196 -1.66 -4.34 -16.82
C ARG A 196 -2.94 -3.82 -17.48
N SER A 197 -4.08 -3.90 -16.78
CA SER A 197 -5.33 -3.32 -17.30
C SER A 197 -5.31 -1.79 -17.25
N VAL A 198 -6.17 -1.17 -18.07
CA VAL A 198 -6.30 0.29 -18.16
C VAL A 198 -6.74 0.87 -16.82
N GLU A 199 -7.68 0.22 -16.13
CA GLU A 199 -8.21 0.64 -14.83
C GLU A 199 -7.11 0.60 -13.76
N LYS A 200 -6.29 -0.47 -13.75
CA LYS A 200 -5.15 -0.59 -12.84
C LYS A 200 -4.08 0.46 -13.13
N GLN A 201 -3.89 0.82 -14.40
CA GLN A 201 -2.94 1.88 -14.78
C GLN A 201 -3.47 3.27 -14.39
N ILE A 202 -4.76 3.55 -14.59
CA ILE A 202 -5.41 4.77 -14.09
C ILE A 202 -5.29 4.90 -12.56
N ALA A 203 -5.45 3.79 -11.83
CA ALA A 203 -5.29 3.77 -10.38
C ALA A 203 -3.85 4.13 -9.94
N LEU A 204 -2.83 3.59 -10.62
CA LEU A 204 -1.42 3.95 -10.37
C LEU A 204 -1.14 5.42 -10.70
N ILE A 205 -1.65 5.94 -11.82
CA ILE A 205 -1.48 7.35 -12.18
C ILE A 205 -2.08 8.25 -11.07
N ARG A 206 -3.29 7.95 -10.58
CA ARG A 206 -3.89 8.70 -9.45
C ARG A 206 -3.09 8.56 -8.15
N GLN A 207 -2.48 7.40 -7.90
CA GLN A 207 -1.66 7.18 -6.71
C GLN A 207 -0.37 8.02 -6.74
N ASN A 208 0.23 8.17 -7.93
CA ASN A 208 1.62 8.57 -8.07
C ASN A 208 1.84 9.95 -8.70
N CYS A 209 0.94 10.40 -9.58
CA CYS A 209 0.97 11.72 -10.21
C CYS A 209 0.06 12.71 -9.45
N GLN A 210 0.41 13.99 -9.46
CA GLN A 210 -0.39 15.09 -8.92
C GLN A 210 -1.50 15.52 -9.88
N ASN A 211 -1.23 15.41 -11.17
CA ASN A 211 -2.15 15.72 -12.28
C ASN A 211 -3.00 14.50 -12.67
N GLU A 212 -4.14 14.77 -13.31
CA GLU A 212 -5.15 13.75 -13.62
C GLU A 212 -4.71 12.74 -14.72
N PRO A 213 -5.22 11.49 -14.68
CA PRO A 213 -5.10 10.54 -15.77
C PRO A 213 -5.60 11.12 -17.10
N GLY A 214 -4.92 10.80 -18.20
CA GLY A 214 -5.15 11.45 -19.50
C GLY A 214 -4.07 12.48 -19.85
N SER A 215 -3.36 13.01 -18.86
CA SER A 215 -2.27 13.97 -19.06
C SER A 215 -1.13 13.45 -19.93
N ALA A 216 -0.42 14.37 -20.58
CA ALA A 216 0.77 14.07 -21.39
C ALA A 216 2.07 13.88 -20.58
N THR A 217 2.01 14.06 -19.27
CA THR A 217 3.13 14.05 -18.32
C THR A 217 2.69 13.45 -16.98
N CYS A 218 3.63 13.11 -16.08
CA CYS A 218 3.35 12.77 -14.69
C CYS A 218 4.09 13.72 -13.74
N ASN A 219 3.38 14.72 -13.21
CA ASN A 219 3.88 15.59 -12.14
C ASN A 219 3.97 14.74 -10.86
N ARG A 220 5.09 14.07 -10.65
CA ARG A 220 5.28 13.07 -9.59
C ARG A 220 4.96 13.65 -8.20
N LYS A 221 4.19 12.92 -7.39
CA LYS A 221 3.98 13.23 -5.97
C LYS A 221 5.29 13.02 -5.18
N PRO A 222 5.54 13.75 -4.07
CA PRO A 222 6.71 13.52 -3.24
C PRO A 222 6.80 12.06 -2.77
N ASN A 223 7.99 11.46 -2.86
CA ASN A 223 8.26 10.06 -2.51
C ASN A 223 7.32 9.04 -3.18
N ARG A 224 6.73 9.38 -4.35
CA ARG A 224 5.87 8.48 -5.11
C ARG A 224 6.53 8.02 -6.39
N PRO A 225 6.30 6.76 -6.77
CA PRO A 225 7.06 6.15 -7.83
C PRO A 225 6.46 6.55 -9.20
N SER A 226 7.29 7.14 -10.06
CA SER A 226 6.94 7.64 -11.40
C SER A 226 6.13 6.63 -12.21
N THR A 227 5.26 7.05 -13.12
CA THR A 227 4.27 6.12 -13.67
C THR A 227 4.01 6.37 -15.14
N CYS A 228 4.18 5.28 -15.91
CA CYS A 228 3.81 5.12 -17.31
C CYS A 228 2.48 5.84 -17.63
N ILE A 229 2.50 6.82 -18.51
CA ILE A 229 1.34 7.70 -18.72
C ILE A 229 0.32 7.10 -19.69
N LEU A 230 -0.96 7.35 -19.43
CA LEU A 230 -2.04 7.12 -20.39
C LEU A 230 -2.46 8.46 -21.01
N LYS A 231 -1.62 9.01 -21.88
CA LYS A 231 -1.91 10.24 -22.61
C LYS A 231 -3.20 10.09 -23.41
N ASN A 232 -4.12 11.06 -23.27
CA ASN A 232 -5.48 11.02 -23.81
C ASN A 232 -6.29 9.76 -23.41
N LEU A 233 -5.92 9.10 -22.30
CA LEU A 233 -6.43 7.80 -21.86
C LEU A 233 -6.23 6.64 -22.86
N ASP A 234 -5.38 6.80 -23.88
CA ASP A 234 -5.10 5.75 -24.88
C ASP A 234 -4.08 4.72 -24.33
N PRO A 235 -4.47 3.43 -24.20
CA PRO A 235 -3.61 2.33 -23.73
C PRO A 235 -2.32 2.13 -24.52
N LYS A 236 -2.23 2.63 -25.76
CA LYS A 236 -1.03 2.51 -26.61
C LYS A 236 0.14 3.40 -26.14
N ASN A 237 -0.08 4.27 -25.15
CA ASN A 237 0.96 5.10 -24.56
C ASN A 237 1.68 4.43 -23.38
N CYS A 238 1.26 3.22 -22.98
CA CYS A 238 1.96 2.47 -21.95
C CYS A 238 2.27 1.03 -22.39
N PRO A 239 3.56 0.62 -22.46
CA PRO A 239 3.98 -0.72 -22.87
C PRO A 239 3.39 -1.88 -22.03
N HIS A 240 3.08 -1.64 -20.75
CA HIS A 240 2.39 -2.63 -19.92
C HIS A 240 0.91 -2.83 -20.31
N THR A 241 0.21 -1.79 -20.77
CA THR A 241 -1.20 -1.91 -21.19
C THR A 241 -1.36 -2.49 -22.60
N THR A 242 -0.26 -2.66 -23.34
CA THR A 242 -0.18 -3.39 -24.63
C THR A 242 0.46 -4.78 -24.50
N ALA A 243 0.83 -5.19 -23.28
CA ALA A 243 1.57 -6.42 -22.97
C ALA A 243 2.95 -6.55 -23.66
N ARG A 244 3.55 -5.42 -24.08
CA ARG A 244 4.85 -5.36 -24.76
C ARG A 244 6.04 -5.08 -23.84
N ALA A 245 5.79 -4.77 -22.56
CA ALA A 245 6.81 -4.66 -21.53
C ALA A 245 6.72 -5.75 -20.45
N VAL A 246 7.87 -6.05 -19.84
CA VAL A 246 8.05 -6.99 -18.74
C VAL A 246 9.14 -6.51 -17.78
N ASP A 247 8.85 -6.53 -16.48
CA ASP A 247 9.76 -6.08 -15.42
C ASP A 247 10.46 -7.29 -14.80
N ILE A 248 11.72 -7.53 -15.18
CA ILE A 248 12.50 -8.72 -14.81
C ILE A 248 13.78 -8.35 -14.06
N TRP A 249 14.01 -9.06 -12.96
CA TRP A 249 15.21 -8.98 -12.13
C TRP A 249 16.05 -10.24 -12.30
N ALA A 250 17.36 -10.11 -12.38
CA ALA A 250 18.26 -11.25 -12.40
C ALA A 250 18.30 -11.90 -11.02
N ALA A 251 18.44 -13.22 -10.95
CA ALA A 251 18.40 -13.96 -9.70
C ALA A 251 19.56 -14.94 -9.54
N GLU A 252 20.03 -15.09 -8.31
CA GLU A 252 21.05 -16.07 -7.89
C GLU A 252 20.41 -17.15 -7.03
N LYS A 253 21.03 -18.33 -6.95
CA LYS A 253 20.50 -19.47 -6.20
C LYS A 253 21.10 -19.52 -4.79
N TYR A 254 20.24 -19.42 -3.77
CA TYR A 254 20.58 -19.53 -2.36
C TYR A 254 19.64 -20.56 -1.67
N GLU A 255 20.19 -21.60 -1.05
CA GLU A 255 19.41 -22.67 -0.35
C GLU A 255 18.20 -23.17 -1.17
N ASP A 256 18.46 -23.57 -2.42
CA ASP A 256 17.47 -24.03 -3.41
C ASP A 256 16.36 -23.03 -3.79
N LYS A 257 16.50 -21.75 -3.42
CA LYS A 257 15.61 -20.67 -3.84
C LYS A 257 16.37 -19.68 -4.71
N TRP A 258 15.71 -19.19 -5.75
CA TRP A 258 16.22 -18.06 -6.52
C TRP A 258 15.85 -16.75 -5.81
N ILE A 259 16.82 -15.85 -5.64
CA ILE A 259 16.65 -14.54 -5.01
C ILE A 259 17.18 -13.44 -5.95
N PRO A 260 16.51 -12.27 -6.06
CA PRO A 260 17.01 -11.18 -6.89
C PRO A 260 18.41 -10.72 -6.46
N CYS A 261 19.33 -10.58 -7.42
CA CYS A 261 20.73 -10.23 -7.19
C CYS A 261 20.95 -8.77 -6.74
N ILE A 262 19.97 -7.91 -7.00
CA ILE A 262 19.97 -6.50 -6.65
C ILE A 262 18.53 -6.04 -6.44
N SER A 263 18.31 -5.15 -5.48
CA SER A 263 16.99 -4.56 -5.24
C SER A 263 16.80 -3.27 -6.03
N GLN A 264 15.54 -2.92 -6.32
CA GLN A 264 15.22 -1.63 -6.93
C GLN A 264 15.69 -0.44 -6.10
N LYS A 265 15.73 -0.56 -4.76
CA LYS A 265 16.24 0.51 -3.89
C LYS A 265 17.73 0.79 -4.16
N GLU A 266 18.52 -0.25 -4.37
CA GLU A 266 19.95 -0.11 -4.72
C GLU A 266 20.09 0.47 -6.13
N CYS A 267 19.31 -0.02 -7.11
CA CYS A 267 19.34 0.50 -8.47
C CYS A 267 18.89 1.97 -8.60
N LEU A 268 17.89 2.41 -7.82
CA LEU A 268 17.47 3.81 -7.78
C LEU A 268 18.45 4.70 -6.99
N GLY A 269 19.32 4.12 -6.15
CA GLY A 269 20.42 4.81 -5.50
C GLY A 269 21.59 5.07 -6.44
N ASP A 270 21.94 4.08 -7.29
CA ASP A 270 22.93 4.21 -8.36
C ASP A 270 22.56 3.32 -9.57
N LEU A 271 21.99 3.96 -10.60
CA LEU A 271 21.63 3.27 -11.84
C LEU A 271 22.86 2.75 -12.59
N SER A 272 23.99 3.44 -12.52
CA SER A 272 25.22 3.03 -13.21
C SER A 272 25.79 1.77 -12.56
N ALA A 273 25.81 1.70 -11.23
CA ALA A 273 26.19 0.50 -10.49
C ALA A 273 25.22 -0.67 -10.74
N CYS A 274 23.93 -0.40 -10.91
CA CYS A 274 22.94 -1.45 -11.21
C CYS A 274 23.05 -1.99 -12.65
N PHE A 275 23.29 -1.14 -13.66
CA PHE A 275 23.64 -1.60 -15.01
C PHE A 275 24.98 -2.36 -15.06
N ALA A 276 25.91 -2.06 -14.14
CA ALA A 276 27.20 -2.73 -14.02
C ALA A 276 27.20 -3.96 -13.09
N ASN A 277 26.11 -4.22 -12.36
CA ASN A 277 26.00 -5.40 -11.48
C ASN A 277 26.10 -6.68 -12.33
N ALA A 278 27.05 -7.56 -12.04
CA ALA A 278 27.38 -8.70 -12.91
C ALA A 278 26.16 -9.60 -13.21
N CYS A 279 25.31 -9.86 -12.23
CA CYS A 279 24.10 -10.66 -12.40
C CYS A 279 23.04 -9.93 -13.24
N GLN A 280 22.70 -8.67 -12.92
CA GLN A 280 21.70 -7.89 -13.68
C GLN A 280 22.19 -7.58 -15.10
N ALA A 281 23.47 -7.25 -15.28
CA ALA A 281 24.10 -7.05 -16.59
C ALA A 281 24.04 -8.32 -17.46
N THR A 282 24.19 -9.50 -16.86
CA THR A 282 24.08 -10.78 -17.57
C THR A 282 22.64 -11.01 -18.05
N LEU A 283 21.61 -10.76 -17.20
CA LEU A 283 20.21 -10.78 -17.65
C LEU A 283 19.97 -9.79 -18.79
N ILE A 284 20.45 -8.54 -18.67
CA ILE A 284 20.26 -7.52 -19.69
C ILE A 284 20.88 -7.97 -21.02
N ALA A 285 22.09 -8.55 -21.00
CA ALA A 285 22.74 -9.08 -22.19
C ALA A 285 21.95 -10.22 -22.85
N GLU A 286 21.44 -11.17 -22.06
CA GLU A 286 20.62 -12.27 -22.60
C GLU A 286 19.27 -11.78 -23.15
N MET A 287 18.57 -10.90 -22.42
CA MET A 287 17.32 -10.30 -22.91
C MET A 287 17.52 -9.54 -24.22
N LYS A 288 18.63 -8.81 -24.36
CA LYS A 288 19.01 -8.15 -25.62
C LYS A 288 19.33 -9.13 -26.74
N ALA A 289 20.03 -10.23 -26.46
CA ALA A 289 20.27 -11.30 -27.43
C ALA A 289 18.95 -11.93 -27.93
N GLN A 290 17.93 -11.98 -27.08
CA GLN A 290 16.57 -12.42 -27.42
C GLN A 290 15.70 -11.30 -28.04
N GLY A 291 16.30 -10.16 -28.40
CA GLY A 291 15.64 -9.05 -29.09
C GLY A 291 14.62 -8.30 -28.25
N PHE A 292 14.84 -8.19 -26.94
CA PHE A 292 14.29 -7.10 -26.13
C PHE A 292 15.22 -5.88 -26.20
N CYS A 293 14.70 -4.69 -25.91
CA CYS A 293 15.50 -3.58 -25.41
C CYS A 293 15.27 -3.39 -23.90
N VAL A 294 16.16 -2.67 -23.22
CA VAL A 294 16.02 -2.29 -21.80
C VAL A 294 15.89 -0.77 -21.67
N LEU A 295 15.03 -0.28 -20.77
CA LEU A 295 14.86 1.15 -20.54
C LEU A 295 16.11 1.76 -19.90
N SER A 296 16.58 2.92 -20.38
CA SER A 296 17.80 3.57 -19.86
C SER A 296 17.72 4.02 -18.40
N SER A 297 16.51 4.15 -17.87
CA SER A 297 16.17 4.59 -16.50
C SER A 297 15.76 3.43 -15.59
N GLU A 298 15.44 2.26 -16.16
CA GLU A 298 14.94 1.08 -15.45
C GLU A 298 15.66 -0.19 -15.94
N PRO A 299 16.80 -0.57 -15.33
CA PRO A 299 17.56 -1.79 -15.65
C PRO A 299 16.78 -3.12 -15.63
N TRP A 300 15.56 -3.13 -15.10
CA TRP A 300 14.64 -4.26 -15.02
C TRP A 300 13.54 -4.23 -16.09
N HIS A 301 13.30 -3.08 -16.74
CA HIS A 301 12.18 -2.90 -17.67
C HIS A 301 12.60 -3.27 -19.09
N PHE A 302 12.04 -4.36 -19.61
CA PHE A 302 12.34 -4.87 -20.95
C PHE A 302 11.13 -4.76 -21.89
N GLU A 303 11.36 -4.34 -23.13
CA GLU A 303 10.30 -4.20 -24.14
C GLU A 303 10.55 -5.07 -25.38
N LYS A 304 9.49 -5.71 -25.89
CA LYS A 304 9.50 -6.46 -27.16
C LYS A 304 8.13 -6.40 -27.87
N PRO A 305 8.03 -5.70 -29.03
CA PRO A 305 9.05 -4.83 -29.62
C PRO A 305 9.28 -3.57 -28.77
N LYS A 306 10.36 -2.84 -29.09
CA LYS A 306 10.63 -1.50 -28.55
C LYS A 306 9.42 -0.57 -28.73
N MET A 307 8.99 0.08 -27.65
CA MET A 307 7.94 1.10 -27.63
C MET A 307 8.46 2.44 -27.09
N SER A 308 9.26 2.44 -26.03
CA SER A 308 9.80 3.65 -25.41
C SER A 308 11.05 4.14 -26.13
N THR A 309 11.17 5.44 -26.35
CA THR A 309 12.31 6.08 -27.03
C THR A 309 13.66 5.77 -26.35
N THR A 310 13.68 5.80 -25.01
CA THR A 310 14.83 5.57 -24.13
C THR A 310 15.20 4.09 -23.96
N CYS A 311 14.48 3.16 -24.58
CA CYS A 311 14.77 1.72 -24.57
C CYS A 311 15.92 1.37 -25.54
N LYS A 312 16.95 0.67 -25.08
CA LYS A 312 18.24 0.44 -25.77
C LYS A 312 18.68 -1.02 -25.76
#